data_AF-A0A0Q9MUS5-F1
#
_entry.id   AF-A0A0Q9MUS5-F1
#
_cell.length_a   1.000
_cell.length_b   1.000
_cell.length_c   1.000
_cell.angle_alpha   90.00
_cell.angle_beta   90.00
_cell.angle_gamma   90.00
#
_symmetry.space_group_name_H-M   'P 1'
#
loop_
_entity.id
_entity.type
_entity.pdbx_description
1 polymer ?
#
loop_
_entity_poly.entity_id
_entity_poly.type
_entity_poly.pdbx_seq_one_letter_code
_entity_poly.pdbx_strand_id
1 'polypeptide(L)' 'MSKKHVHLKILVDKTSIEVFIDDGTIVFSNGIFPELNDQGITLFSEGGTAIFHNVVIKHFN' A
#
# COMPACT_ATOMS: atom_id res chain seq x y z
N MET A 1 -6.45 21.96 12.80
CA MET A 1 -5.63 20.73 12.62
C MET A 1 -5.37 20.58 11.12
N SER A 2 -4.11 20.56 10.68
CA SER A 2 -3.81 20.23 9.28
C SER A 2 -4.18 18.77 9.02
N LYS A 3 -4.89 18.48 7.91
CA LYS A 3 -5.09 17.10 7.48
C LYS A 3 -3.74 16.53 7.06
N LYS A 4 -3.29 15.46 7.72
CA LYS A 4 -2.10 14.75 7.28
C LYS A 4 -2.48 13.90 6.07
N HIS A 5 -1.84 14.20 4.94
CA HIS A 5 -1.94 13.41 3.72
C HIS A 5 -0.61 12.69 3.52
N VAL A 6 -0.67 11.47 3.00
CA VAL A 6 0.49 10.68 2.60
C VAL A 6 0.20 10.07 1.24
N HIS A 7 1.20 10.06 0.36
CA HIS A 7 1.11 9.30 -0.89
C HIS A 7 1.86 7.98 -0.73
N LEU A 8 1.23 6.88 -1.16
CA LEU A 8 1.82 5.56 -1.11
C LEU A 8 1.87 4.97 -2.51
N LYS A 9 3.03 4.45 -2.89
CA LYS A 9 3.17 3.52 -4.00
C LYS A 9 3.62 2.18 -3.43
N ILE A 10 2.80 1.16 -3.63
CA ILE A 10 3.04 -0.19 -3.10
C ILE A 10 3.26 -1.11 -4.31
N LEU A 11 4.42 -1.77 -4.34
CA LEU A 11 4.70 -2.86 -5.24
C LEU A 11 4.52 -4.17 -4.47
N VAL A 12 3.84 -5.12 -5.10
CA VAL A 12 3.58 -6.44 -4.54
C VAL A 12 4.00 -7.46 -5.59
N ASP A 13 4.85 -8.40 -5.17
CA ASP A 13 5.23 -9.57 -5.94
C ASP A 13 4.96 -10.83 -5.09
N LYS A 14 5.09 -12.01 -5.69
CA LYS A 14 4.83 -13.32 -5.06
C LYS A 14 5.51 -13.49 -3.71
N THR A 15 6.69 -12.92 -3.53
CA THR A 15 7.50 -13.08 -2.32
C THR A 15 8.00 -11.77 -1.74
N SER A 16 7.46 -10.62 -2.15
CA SER A 16 7.91 -9.33 -1.64
C SER A 16 6.84 -8.24 -1.65
N ILE A 17 7.02 -7.26 -0.76
CA ILE A 17 6.30 -6.00 -0.76
C ILE A 17 7.31 -4.86 -0.60
N GLU A 18 7.19 -3.85 -1.45
CA GLU A 18 7.90 -2.58 -1.33
C GLU A 18 6.93 -1.42 -1.23
N VAL A 19 7.12 -0.57 -0.23
CA VAL A 19 6.30 0.61 0.03
C VAL A 19 7.16 1.85 -0.08
N PHE A 20 6.81 2.71 -1.04
CA PHE A 20 7.43 4.01 -1.25
C PHE A 20 6.48 5.08 -0.72
N ILE A 21 6.99 5.90 0.21
CA ILE A 21 6.25 6.99 0.84
C ILE A 21 6.61 8.30 0.15
N ASP A 22 5.56 9.05 -0.22
CA ASP A 22 5.65 10.27 -1.01
C ASP A 22 6.50 10.04 -2.27
N ASP A 23 7.42 10.93 -2.59
CA ASP A 23 8.30 10.80 -3.75
C ASP A 23 9.52 9.87 -3.49
N GLY A 24 9.35 8.87 -2.63
CA GLY A 24 10.41 7.92 -2.25
C GLY A 24 11.38 8.44 -1.20
N THR A 25 10.94 9.38 -0.35
CA THR A 25 11.76 9.92 0.75
C THR A 25 12.04 8.87 1.82
N ILE A 26 11.13 7.90 1.96
CA ILE A 26 11.24 6.73 2.82
C ILE A 26 10.79 5.51 2.02
N VAL A 27 11.53 4.41 2.14
CA VAL A 27 11.23 3.13 1.49
C VAL A 27 11.28 2.01 2.51
N PHE A 28 10.26 1.15 2.48
CA PHE A 28 10.25 -0.12 3.22
C PHE A 28 10.24 -1.28 2.23
N SER A 29 11.05 -2.30 2.49
CA SER A 29 11.10 -3.54 1.71
C SER A 29 11.03 -4.74 2.65
N ASN A 30 10.22 -5.73 2.30
CA ASN A 30 10.06 -6.94 3.11
C ASN A 30 9.79 -8.17 2.24
N GLY A 31 10.31 -9.33 2.66
CA GLY A 31 10.01 -10.62 2.05
C GLY A 31 8.76 -11.23 2.69
N ILE A 32 7.81 -11.66 1.87
CA ILE A 32 6.55 -12.26 2.33
C ILE A 32 6.36 -13.66 1.75
N PHE A 33 5.51 -14.47 2.39
CA PHE A 33 5.18 -15.83 1.94
C PHE A 33 3.66 -16.06 2.04
N PRO A 34 2.87 -15.45 1.14
CA PRO A 34 1.41 -15.55 1.16
C PRO A 34 0.91 -16.93 0.75
N GLU A 35 -0.29 -17.30 1.20
CA GLU A 35 -1.01 -18.47 0.69
C GLU A 35 -1.49 -18.21 -0.74
N LEU A 36 -1.74 -19.28 -1.51
CA LEU A 36 -2.14 -19.16 -2.93
C LEU A 36 -3.40 -18.29 -3.15
N ASN A 37 -4.28 -18.24 -2.15
CA ASN A 37 -5.54 -17.53 -2.19
C ASN A 37 -5.48 -16.12 -1.58
N ASP A 38 -4.32 -15.68 -1.08
CA ASP A 38 -4.13 -14.35 -0.50
C ASP A 38 -3.95 -13.29 -1.61
N GLN A 39 -5.04 -12.99 -2.30
CA GLN A 39 -5.06 -12.08 -3.47
C GLN A 39 -5.87 -10.79 -3.23
N GLY A 40 -6.42 -10.63 -2.02
CA GLY A 40 -7.28 -9.52 -1.67
C GLY A 40 -6.53 -8.23 -1.33
N ILE A 41 -7.15 -7.09 -1.65
CA ILE A 41 -6.73 -5.77 -1.16
C ILE A 41 -7.90 -5.17 -0.39
N THR A 42 -7.64 -4.74 0.85
CA THR A 42 -8.63 -4.10 1.71
C THR A 42 -8.12 -2.73 2.16
N LEU A 43 -8.98 -1.71 2.04
CA LEU A 43 -8.76 -0.40 2.65
C LEU A 43 -9.56 -0.31 3.94
N PHE A 44 -8.94 0.15 5.02
CA PHE A 44 -9.61 0.29 6.32
C PHE A 44 -9.13 1.53 7.07
N SER A 45 -9.94 1.97 8.04
CA SER A 45 -9.57 3.01 8.99
C SER A 45 -10.04 2.62 10.39
N GLU A 46 -9.25 2.95 11.40
CA GLU A 46 -9.57 2.70 12.80
C GLU A 46 -9.58 4.04 13.57
N GLY A 47 -10.49 4.18 14.54
CA GLY A 47 -10.60 5.39 15.38
C GLY A 47 -11.16 6.64 14.68
N GLY A 48 -11.65 6.51 13.43
CA GLY A 48 -12.25 7.60 12.68
C GLY A 48 -12.37 7.30 11.19
N THR A 49 -12.78 8.30 10.41
CA THR A 49 -12.92 8.21 8.96
C THR A 49 -11.63 8.64 8.26
N ALA A 50 -11.09 7.78 7.41
CA ALA A 50 -10.07 8.14 6.43
C ALA A 50 -10.70 8.32 5.04
N ILE A 51 -10.17 9.25 4.24
CA ILE A 51 -10.58 9.42 2.84
C ILE A 51 -9.42 8.97 1.95
N PHE A 52 -9.66 7.93 1.15
CA PHE A 52 -8.69 7.42 0.20
C PHE A 52 -8.92 8.08 -1.17
N HIS A 53 -7.91 8.79 -1.65
CA HIS A 53 -7.92 9.45 -2.96
C HIS A 53 -6.97 8.74 -3.92
N ASN A 54 -7.27 8.79 -5.22
CA ASN A 54 -6.37 8.32 -6.30
C ASN A 54 -5.90 6.87 -6.13
N VAL A 55 -6.80 5.98 -5.66
CA VAL A 55 -6.50 4.55 -5.55
C VAL A 55 -6.47 3.93 -6.96
N VAL A 56 -5.29 3.53 -7.40
CA VAL A 56 -5.06 2.88 -8.70
C VAL A 56 -4.36 1.55 -8.47
N ILE A 57 -4.97 0.47 -8.95
CA ILE A 57 -4.39 -0.88 -8.92
C ILE A 57 -3.99 -1.23 -10.35
N LYS A 58 -2.70 -1.51 -10.56
CA LYS A 58 -2.16 -1.90 -11.86
C LYS A 58 -1.53 -3.28 -11.75
N HIS A 59 -1.99 -4.20 -12.60
CA HIS A 59 -1.37 -5.50 -12.77
C HIS A 59 -0.15 -5.36 -13.69
N PHE A 60 0.95 -6.05 -13.36
CA PHE A 60 2.14 -6.15 -14.19
C PHE A 60 2.22 -7.58 -14.74
N ASN A 61 2.50 -7.69 -16.04
CA ASN A 61 2.65 -8.98 -16.72
C ASN A 61 4.09 -9.49 -16.63
#